data_AF-A0A9E1ILZ9-F1
#
_entry.id   AF-A0A9E1ILZ9-F1
#
_cell.length_a   1.000
_cell.length_b   1.000
_cell.length_c   1.000
_cell.angle_alpha   90.00
_cell.angle_beta   90.00
_cell.angle_gamma   90.00
#
_symmetry.space_group_name_H-M   'P 1'
#
loop_
_entity.id
_entity.type
_entity.pdbx_description
1 polymer ?
#
loop_
_entity_poly.entity_id
_entity_poly.type
_entity_poly.pdbx_seq_one_letter_code
_entity_poly.pdbx_strand_id
1 'polypeptide(L)' 'IVHGAGDFIEQQLGPGERILVSTGNLAVFSSEVGFGITSVGGCKNMLFGGEGMFMTEMTGPGWVMLQSLKKLPAKKGKQQ' A
#
# COMPACT_ATOMS: atom_id res chain seq x y z
N ILE A 1 -10.85 -15.76 -2.92
CA ILE A 1 -10.65 -15.06 -4.21
C ILE A 1 -10.18 -13.65 -3.87
N VAL A 2 -9.05 -13.20 -4.44
CA VAL A 2 -8.50 -11.86 -4.20
C VAL A 2 -8.93 -10.94 -5.34
N HIS A 3 -9.45 -9.75 -5.01
CA HIS A 3 -9.88 -8.74 -5.99
C HIS A 3 -8.95 -7.52 -5.87
N GLY A 4 -8.42 -7.06 -7.00
CA GLY A 4 -7.56 -5.88 -7.07
C GLY A 4 -7.84 -5.08 -8.34
N ALA A 5 -7.29 -3.87 -8.41
CA ALA A 5 -7.37 -2.99 -9.56
C ALA A 5 -5.99 -2.84 -10.21
N GLY A 6 -5.96 -2.92 -11.55
CA GLY A 6 -4.71 -2.97 -12.30
C GLY A 6 -4.09 -4.36 -12.26
N ASP A 7 -2.76 -4.39 -12.28
CA ASP A 7 -1.96 -5.61 -12.28
C ASP A 7 -1.54 -5.99 -10.85
N PHE A 8 -1.16 -7.26 -10.67
CA PHE A 8 -0.57 -7.74 -9.44
C PHE A 8 0.96 -7.82 -9.56
N ILE A 9 1.64 -7.34 -8.52
CA ILE A 9 3.09 -7.42 -8.38
C ILE A 9 3.37 -8.31 -7.16
N GLU A 10 4.06 -9.41 -7.39
CA GLU A 10 4.49 -10.33 -6.35
C GLU A 10 5.95 -10.07 -5.98
N GLN A 11 6.26 -10.10 -4.69
CA GLN A 11 7.63 -9.89 -4.20
C GLN A 11 7.92 -10.82 -3.03
N GLN A 12 9.09 -11.45 -3.06
CA GLN A 12 9.62 -12.24 -1.96
C GLN A 12 10.51 -11.34 -1.10
N LEU A 13 10.20 -11.20 0.17
CA LEU A 13 11.01 -10.50 1.15
C LEU A 13 11.91 -11.49 1.87
N GLY A 14 13.21 -11.20 1.90
CA GLY A 14 14.17 -11.92 2.74
C GLY A 14 14.01 -11.61 4.24
N PRO A 15 14.66 -12.38 5.13
CA PRO A 15 14.62 -12.10 6.57
C PRO A 15 15.12 -10.69 6.89
N GLY A 16 14.27 -9.87 7.52
CA GLY A 16 14.61 -8.48 7.90
C GLY A 16 14.58 -7.47 6.75
N GLU A 17 14.32 -7.91 5.52
CA GLU A 17 14.11 -6.99 4.38
C GLU A 17 12.82 -6.20 4.58
N ARG A 18 12.87 -4.89 4.31
CA ARG A 18 11.74 -3.98 4.55
C ARG A 18 11.35 -3.23 3.29
N ILE A 19 10.05 -3.15 3.07
CA ILE A 19 9.47 -2.29 2.03
C ILE A 19 8.38 -1.39 2.65
N LEU A 20 8.23 -0.20 2.08
CA LEU A 20 7.12 0.69 2.36
C LEU A 20 6.16 0.64 1.17
N VAL A 21 4.91 0.29 1.43
CA VAL A 21 3.86 0.19 0.42
C VAL A 21 2.72 1.13 0.76
N SER A 22 2.06 1.69 -0.27
CA SER A 22 0.81 2.39 -0.03
C SER A 22 -0.21 1.41 0.54
N THR A 23 -0.85 1.76 1.64
CA THR A 23 -1.78 0.88 2.36
C THR A 23 -2.92 0.39 1.47
N GLY A 24 -3.37 1.22 0.51
CA GLY A 24 -4.42 0.85 -0.43
C GLY A 24 -3.98 -0.13 -1.53
N ASN A 25 -2.68 -0.37 -1.68
CA ASN A 25 -2.10 -1.22 -2.72
C ASN A 25 -1.71 -2.61 -2.20
N LEU A 26 -1.80 -2.89 -0.91
CA LEU A 26 -1.55 -4.23 -0.37
C LEU A 26 -2.76 -5.14 -0.64
N ALA A 27 -2.55 -6.25 -1.36
CA ALA A 27 -3.60 -7.21 -1.66
C ALA A 27 -3.60 -8.41 -0.70
N VAL A 28 -2.43 -9.03 -0.50
CA VAL A 28 -2.24 -10.17 0.41
C VAL A 28 -0.75 -10.33 0.75
N PHE A 29 -0.45 -10.98 1.87
CA PHE A 29 0.91 -11.29 2.31
C PHE A 29 0.94 -12.57 3.18
N SER A 30 2.09 -13.21 3.27
CA SER A 30 2.32 -14.34 4.20
C SER A 30 2.17 -13.93 5.66
N SER A 31 1.71 -14.86 6.50
CA SER A 31 1.62 -14.65 7.96
C SER A 31 2.96 -14.35 8.65
N GLU A 32 4.07 -14.75 8.04
CA GLU A 32 5.44 -14.51 8.55
C GLU A 32 5.92 -13.08 8.29
N VAL A 33 5.31 -12.37 7.34
CA VAL A 33 5.69 -10.99 7.02
C VAL A 33 5.13 -10.06 8.09
N GLY A 34 6.03 -9.35 8.77
CA GLY A 34 5.67 -8.31 9.73
C GLY A 34 4.94 -7.16 9.04
N PHE A 35 3.87 -6.66 9.68
CA PHE A 35 3.03 -5.58 9.18
C PHE A 35 3.00 -4.43 10.20
N GLY A 36 3.24 -3.21 9.74
CA GLY A 36 3.15 -1.99 10.55
C GLY A 36 2.59 -0.82 9.75
N ILE A 37 1.90 0.11 10.42
CA ILE A 37 1.50 1.38 9.80
C ILE A 37 2.47 2.45 10.26
N THR A 38 3.08 3.16 9.31
CA THR A 38 4.01 4.25 9.60
C THR A 38 3.56 5.56 8.95
N SER A 39 3.81 6.66 9.65
CA SER A 39 3.52 7.99 9.14
C SER A 39 4.71 8.51 8.33
N VAL A 40 4.49 8.74 7.04
CA VAL A 40 5.48 9.36 6.14
C VAL A 40 5.23 10.86 6.13
N GLY A 41 5.66 11.53 7.19
CA GLY A 41 5.28 12.90 7.50
C GLY A 41 5.66 13.95 6.45
N GLY A 42 4.76 14.91 6.22
CA GLY A 42 5.02 16.17 5.51
C GLY A 42 3.80 16.77 4.83
N CYS A 43 3.45 18.02 5.15
CA CYS A 43 2.35 18.76 4.49
C CYS A 43 2.53 18.84 2.96
N LYS A 44 3.78 18.86 2.46
CA LYS A 44 4.10 18.83 1.03
C LYS A 44 3.70 17.50 0.36
N ASN A 45 4.01 16.34 0.95
CA ASN A 45 3.65 15.04 0.36
C ASN A 45 2.13 14.84 0.32
N MET A 46 1.42 15.35 1.33
CA MET A 46 -0.04 15.32 1.39
C MET A 46 -0.71 16.19 0.32
N LEU A 47 -0.15 17.36 0.00
CA LEU A 47 -0.71 18.31 -0.97
C LEU A 47 -0.36 17.96 -2.44
N PHE A 48 0.78 17.33 -2.69
CA PHE A 48 1.27 17.06 -4.05
C PHE A 48 1.12 15.61 -4.53
N GLY A 49 0.87 14.63 -3.65
CA GLY A 49 0.88 13.20 -4.04
C GLY A 49 -0.45 12.44 -3.91
N GLY A 50 -1.41 12.93 -3.11
CA GLY A 50 -2.66 12.20 -2.86
C GLY A 50 -2.48 10.77 -2.30
N GLU A 51 -1.30 10.45 -1.75
CA GLU A 51 -0.93 9.13 -1.22
C GLU A 51 -1.24 8.94 0.28
N GLY A 52 -1.75 9.98 0.94
CA GLY A 52 -2.09 9.92 2.36
C GLY A 52 -0.87 10.08 3.26
N MET A 53 -1.11 10.29 4.56
CA MET A 53 -0.05 10.50 5.55
C MET A 53 0.54 9.20 6.07
N PHE A 54 -0.04 8.05 5.70
CA PHE A 54 0.25 6.75 6.28
C PHE A 54 0.58 5.73 5.19
N MET A 55 1.71 5.04 5.35
CA MET A 55 2.10 3.90 4.53
C MET A 55 2.15 2.64 5.40
N THR A 56 2.12 1.49 4.75
CA THR A 56 2.31 0.20 5.39
C THR A 56 3.77 -0.23 5.24
N GLU A 57 4.44 -0.51 6.36
CA GLU A 57 5.74 -1.16 6.42
C GLU A 57 5.55 -2.68 6.44
N MET A 58 6.19 -3.37 5.51
CA MET A 58 6.22 -4.84 5.43
C MET A 58 7.66 -5.31 5.68
N THR A 59 7.85 -6.25 6.61
CA THR A 59 9.18 -6.79 6.95
C THR A 59 9.21 -8.31 6.78
N GLY A 60 10.11 -8.82 5.94
CA GLY A 60 10.23 -10.25 5.69
C GLY A 60 10.78 -11.05 6.89
N PRO A 61 10.76 -12.40 6.79
CA PRO A 61 10.65 -13.16 5.55
C PRO A 61 9.21 -13.42 5.09
N GLY A 62 9.04 -13.67 3.78
CA GLY A 62 7.80 -14.17 3.19
C GLY A 62 7.41 -13.46 1.90
N TRP A 63 6.31 -13.85 1.28
CA TRP A 63 5.85 -13.25 0.03
C TRP A 63 4.77 -12.19 0.29
N VAL A 64 4.75 -11.16 -0.55
CA VAL A 64 3.72 -10.12 -0.58
C VAL A 64 3.20 -9.97 -2.01
N MET A 65 1.93 -9.63 -2.15
CA MET A 65 1.30 -9.31 -3.43
C MET A 65 0.60 -7.95 -3.33
N LEU A 66 0.96 -7.07 -4.27
CA LEU A 66 0.50 -5.69 -4.35
C LEU A 66 -0.34 -5.50 -5.62
N GLN A 67 -1.35 -4.65 -5.56
CA GLN A 67 -2.08 -4.18 -6.75
C GLN A 67 -1.46 -2.88 -7.27
N SER A 68 -1.43 -2.68 -8.58
CA SER A 68 -0.78 -1.50 -9.18
C SER A 68 -1.62 -0.23 -9.08
N LEU A 69 -2.95 -0.35 -9.04
CA LEU A 69 -3.86 0.80 -8.94
C LEU A 69 -4.60 0.82 -7.61
N LYS A 70 -4.58 1.97 -6.93
CA LYS A 70 -5.51 2.24 -5.84
C LYS A 70 -6.85 2.70 -6.41
N LYS A 71 -7.95 2.15 -5.92
CA LYS A 71 -9.27 2.76 -6.13
C LYS A 71 -9.31 4.08 -5.38
N LEU A 72 -9.15 5.19 -6.11
CA LEU A 72 -9.40 6.50 -5.55
C LEU A 72 -10.90 6.62 -5.22
N PRO A 73 -11.27 7.22 -4.08
CA PRO A 73 -12.67 7.53 -3.84
C PRO A 73 -13.17 8.43 -4.97
N ALA A 74 -14.29 8.06 -5.59
CA ALA A 74 -14.93 8.91 -6.58
C ALA A 74 -15.15 10.29 -5.96
N LYS A 75 -14.66 11.35 -6.61
CA LYS A 75 -15.05 12.71 -6.23
C LYS A 75 -16.57 12.76 -6.33
N LYS A 76 -17.27 12.88 -5.20
CA LYS A 76 -18.69 13.24 -5.21
C LYS A 76 -18.78 14.56 -5.99
N GLY A 77 -19.31 14.49 -7.21
CA GLY A 77 -19.67 15.68 -7.96
C GLY A 77 -20.58 16.53 -7.10
N LYS A 78 -20.28 17.82 -6.99
CA LYS A 78 -21.26 18.78 -6.50
C LYS A 78 -22.46 18.69 -7.45
N GLN A 79 -23.55 18.07 -7.01
CA GLN A 79 -24.86 18.43 -7.55
C GLN A 79 -25.18 19.82 -6.99
N GLN A 80 -24.98 20.84 -7.82
CA GLN A 80 -25.69 22.12 -7.80
C GLN A 80 -25.84 22.58 -9.24
#